data_AF-A0A7T8JXI0-F1
#
_entry.id   AF-A0A7T8JXI0-F1
#
_cell.length_a   1.000
_cell.length_b   1.000
_cell.length_c   1.000
_cell.angle_alpha   90.00
_cell.angle_beta   90.00
_cell.angle_gamma   90.00
#
_symmetry.space_group_name_H-M   'P 1'
#
loop_
_entity.id
_entity.type
_entity.pdbx_description
1 polymer ?
#
loop_
_entity_poly.entity_id
_entity_poly.type
_entity_poly.pdbx_seq_one_letter_code
_entity_poly.pdbx_strand_id
1 'polypeptide(L)'
;MCLSDRYVYQFDYRYVSQSEKLQSGGEADEILQRATFNPEIFFYILLPPIIFHAGYSMRKKHFFENITAILMYALFGTIISTFVIGILIYGLVLLVGNLKGLKFLDALYFGAIVSATDPVTVLSIFNV
;
A
#
# COMPACT_ATOMS: atom_id res chain seq x y z
N MET A 1 -20.11 -27.18 7.85
CA MET A 1 -20.02 -26.20 6.73
C MET A 1 -18.70 -25.41 6.72
N CYS A 2 -17.68 -25.77 7.52
CA CYS A 2 -16.40 -25.03 7.63
C CYS A 2 -15.21 -25.68 6.90
N LEU A 3 -15.46 -26.65 6.01
CA LEU A 3 -14.42 -27.44 5.36
C LEU A 3 -14.28 -27.14 3.86
N SER A 4 -15.07 -26.24 3.26
CA SER A 4 -14.93 -25.94 1.82
C SER A 4 -14.09 -24.70 1.56
N ASP A 5 -14.22 -23.64 2.36
CA ASP A 5 -13.47 -22.39 2.15
C ASP A 5 -11.96 -22.57 2.37
N ARG A 6 -11.53 -23.33 3.38
CA ARG A 6 -10.09 -23.56 3.64
C ARG A 6 -9.36 -24.23 2.47
N TYR A 7 -10.03 -25.08 1.70
CA TYR A 7 -9.41 -25.74 0.54
C TYR A 7 -9.30 -24.79 -0.65
N VAL A 8 -10.30 -23.94 -0.90
CA VAL A 8 -10.28 -22.99 -2.02
C VAL A 8 -9.09 -22.03 -1.91
N TYR A 9 -8.81 -21.48 -0.72
CA TYR A 9 -7.61 -20.67 -0.50
C TYR A 9 -6.32 -21.47 -0.72
N GLN A 10 -6.25 -22.72 -0.24
CA GLN A 10 -5.04 -23.54 -0.36
C GLN A 10 -4.78 -24.04 -1.80
N PHE A 11 -5.83 -24.21 -2.62
CA PHE A 11 -5.70 -24.54 -4.03
C PHE A 11 -5.13 -23.34 -4.81
N ASP A 12 -5.63 -22.13 -4.61
CA ASP A 12 -5.18 -20.91 -5.30
C ASP A 12 -3.67 -20.62 -5.09
N TYR A 13 -3.18 -20.71 -3.84
CA TYR A 13 -1.74 -20.54 -3.53
C TYR A 13 -0.84 -21.64 -4.11
N ARG A 14 -1.37 -22.85 -4.33
CA ARG A 14 -0.61 -23.92 -4.97
C ARG A 14 -0.44 -23.72 -6.48
N TYR A 15 -1.30 -22.95 -7.13
CA TYR A 15 -1.10 -22.58 -8.54
C TYR A 15 -0.03 -21.50 -8.69
N VAL A 16 -0.04 -20.48 -7.82
CA VAL A 16 0.93 -19.38 -7.84
C VAL A 16 2.36 -19.86 -7.57
N SER A 17 2.54 -20.79 -6.61
CA SER A 17 3.84 -21.39 -6.29
C SER A 17 4.35 -22.38 -7.35
N GLN A 18 3.47 -22.90 -8.20
CA GLN A 18 3.82 -23.81 -9.28
C GLN A 18 4.10 -23.08 -10.60
N SER A 19 3.47 -21.92 -10.85
CA SER A 19 3.88 -21.01 -11.94
C SER A 19 5.29 -20.45 -11.74
N GLU A 20 5.71 -20.24 -10.49
CA GLU A 20 7.07 -19.78 -10.16
C GLU A 20 8.15 -20.82 -10.52
N LYS A 21 7.81 -22.12 -10.53
CA LYS A 21 8.77 -23.19 -10.85
C LYS A 21 8.85 -23.54 -12.33
N LEU A 22 7.91 -23.08 -13.17
CA LEU A 22 7.90 -23.37 -14.61
C LEU A 22 8.53 -22.24 -15.46
N GLN A 23 8.92 -21.12 -14.85
CA GLN A 23 9.75 -20.07 -15.45
C GLN A 23 11.13 -20.03 -14.77
N SER A 24 11.84 -21.16 -14.78
CA SER A 24 13.25 -21.22 -14.36
C SER A 24 14.10 -21.72 -15.52
N GLY A 25 14.29 -20.85 -16.51
CA GLY A 25 15.16 -20.98 -17.66
C GLY A 25 16.37 -20.02 -17.58
N GLY A 26 17.28 -20.29 -16.66
CA GLY A 26 18.75 -20.27 -16.87
C GLY A 26 19.55 -18.97 -16.98
N GLU A 27 19.03 -17.83 -17.47
CA GLU A 27 19.86 -16.60 -17.59
C GLU A 27 19.06 -15.30 -17.38
N ALA A 28 17.81 -15.25 -17.87
CA ALA A 28 16.89 -14.15 -17.57
C ALA A 28 16.43 -14.17 -16.09
N ASP A 29 16.33 -15.36 -15.49
CA ASP A 29 15.88 -15.51 -14.10
C ASP A 29 16.90 -15.04 -13.08
N GLU A 30 18.19 -15.02 -13.38
CA GLU A 30 19.19 -14.41 -12.47
C GLU A 30 19.09 -12.89 -12.46
N ILE A 31 18.81 -12.27 -13.62
CA ILE A 31 18.58 -10.83 -13.73
C ILE A 31 17.24 -10.47 -13.07
N LEU A 32 16.21 -11.30 -13.26
CA LEU A 32 14.89 -11.12 -12.63
C LEU A 32 14.93 -11.38 -11.12
N GLN A 33 15.69 -12.37 -10.63
CA GLN A 33 15.88 -12.60 -9.19
C GLN A 33 16.71 -11.49 -8.55
N ARG A 34 17.67 -10.90 -9.27
CA ARG A 34 18.36 -9.67 -8.83
C ARG A 34 17.52 -8.41 -8.96
N ALA A 35 16.54 -8.41 -9.87
CA ALA A 35 15.57 -7.33 -10.05
C ALA A 35 14.32 -7.47 -9.16
N THR A 36 14.12 -8.62 -8.52
CA THR A 36 13.10 -8.82 -7.48
C THR A 36 13.53 -8.06 -6.24
N PHE A 37 13.15 -6.78 -6.20
CA PHE A 37 13.29 -5.94 -5.03
C PHE A 37 12.48 -6.54 -3.89
N ASN A 38 13.16 -6.98 -2.83
CA ASN A 38 12.48 -7.37 -1.60
C ASN A 38 11.92 -6.09 -0.94
N PRO A 39 10.59 -5.94 -0.78
CA PRO A 39 9.99 -4.76 -0.16
C PRO A 39 10.51 -4.55 1.26
N GLU A 40 10.85 -5.61 2.00
CA GLU A 40 11.37 -5.49 3.37
C GLU A 40 12.72 -4.76 3.39
N ILE A 41 13.61 -5.06 2.45
CA ILE A 41 14.90 -4.38 2.31
C ILE A 41 14.67 -2.91 1.92
N PHE A 42 13.71 -2.64 1.04
CA PHE A 42 13.35 -1.27 0.68
C PHE A 42 12.82 -0.48 1.89
N PHE A 43 11.83 -1.01 2.61
CA PHE A 43 11.22 -0.35 3.76
C PHE A 43 12.19 -0.16 4.94
N TYR A 44 13.04 -1.15 5.23
CA TYR A 44 13.95 -1.08 6.38
C TYR A 44 15.29 -0.39 6.11
N ILE A 45 15.82 -0.46 4.89
CA ILE A 45 17.16 0.07 4.58
C ILE A 45 17.10 1.33 3.71
N LEU A 46 16.26 1.37 2.68
CA LEU A 46 16.21 2.50 1.74
C LEU A 46 15.33 3.64 2.24
N LEU A 47 14.20 3.32 2.86
CA LEU A 47 13.23 4.31 3.31
C LEU A 47 13.77 5.25 4.40
N PRO A 48 14.51 4.79 5.44
CA PRO A 48 15.00 5.67 6.50
C PRO A 48 15.95 6.78 6.01
N PRO A 49 16.99 6.49 5.19
CA PRO A 49 17.83 7.53 4.60
C PRO A 49 17.05 8.50 3.70
N ILE A 50 16.09 7.99 2.92
CA ILE A 50 15.28 8.79 2.00
C ILE A 50 14.41 9.80 2.77
N ILE A 51 13.67 9.37 3.79
CA ILE A 51 12.89 10.28 4.64
C ILE A 51 13.83 11.28 5.33
N PHE A 52 14.97 10.84 5.85
CA PHE A 52 15.91 11.72 6.55
C PHE A 52 16.43 12.82 5.63
N HIS A 53 16.86 12.48 4.41
CA HIS A 53 17.33 13.44 3.43
C HIS A 53 16.23 14.43 3.01
N ALA A 54 15.03 13.93 2.72
CA ALA A 54 13.87 14.76 2.38
C ALA A 54 13.50 15.72 3.52
N GLY A 55 13.52 15.23 4.77
CA GLY A 55 13.29 16.03 5.98
C GLY A 55 14.37 17.08 6.24
N TYR A 56 15.63 16.75 5.95
CA TYR A 56 16.75 17.67 6.16
C TYR A 56 16.74 18.85 5.17
N SER A 57 16.36 18.60 3.91
CA SER A 57 16.27 19.62 2.86
C SER A 57 15.08 20.57 3.03
N MET A 58 14.04 20.18 3.77
CA MET A 58 12.86 21.02 4.00
C MET A 58 13.17 22.29 4.81
N ARG A 59 12.59 23.43 4.38
CA ARG A 59 12.68 24.72 5.10
C ARG A 59 11.91 24.67 6.43
N LYS A 60 12.61 24.26 7.48
CA LYS A 60 12.08 24.03 8.84
C LYS A 60 11.25 25.20 9.37
N LYS A 61 11.68 26.45 9.17
CA LYS A 61 10.99 27.64 9.71
C LYS A 61 9.51 27.72 9.30
N HIS A 62 9.21 27.68 8.00
CA HIS A 62 7.83 27.76 7.51
C HIS A 62 7.03 26.48 7.74
N PHE A 63 7.70 25.33 7.78
CA PHE A 63 7.08 24.05 8.11
C PHE A 63 6.56 24.05 9.56
N PHE A 64 7.36 24.53 10.52
CA PHE A 64 6.96 24.61 11.92
C PHE A 64 5.95 25.73 12.19
N GLU A 65 5.98 26.83 11.44
CA GLU A 65 4.96 27.90 11.52
C GLU A 65 3.56 27.41 11.11
N ASN A 66 3.46 26.44 10.19
CA ASN A 66 2.19 25.93 9.66
C ASN A 66 1.90 24.47 10.04
N ILE A 67 2.56 23.96 11.09
CA ILE A 67 2.48 22.55 11.46
C ILE A 67 1.05 22.09 11.77
N THR A 68 0.21 22.99 12.32
CA THR A 68 -1.20 22.71 12.59
C THR A 68 -1.99 22.46 11.31
N ALA A 69 -1.77 23.26 10.26
CA ALA A 69 -2.44 23.05 8.98
C ALA A 69 -1.97 21.74 8.32
N ILE A 70 -0.66 21.48 8.33
CA ILE A 70 -0.07 20.24 7.81
C ILE A 70 -0.65 19.02 8.53
N LEU A 71 -0.69 19.04 9.86
CA LEU A 71 -1.23 17.96 10.67
C LEU A 71 -2.74 17.80 10.48
N MET A 72 -3.48 18.90 10.33
CA MET A 72 -4.91 18.87 10.05
C MET A 72 -5.18 18.19 8.70
N TYR A 73 -4.46 18.55 7.64
CA TYR A 73 -4.59 17.88 6.34
C TYR A 73 -4.14 16.42 6.39
N ALA A 74 -3.05 16.12 7.10
CA ALA A 74 -2.54 14.76 7.22
C ALA A 74 -3.51 13.85 7.99
N LEU A 75 -4.09 14.30 9.09
CA LEU A 75 -4.99 13.47 9.91
C LEU A 75 -6.44 13.52 9.40
N PHE A 76 -7.03 14.71 9.28
CA PHE A 76 -8.42 14.81 8.84
C PHE A 76 -8.59 14.41 7.38
N GLY A 77 -7.64 14.78 6.52
CA GLY A 77 -7.68 14.38 5.10
C GLY A 77 -7.61 12.86 4.94
N THR A 78 -6.76 12.18 5.71
CA THR A 78 -6.65 10.71 5.62
C THR A 78 -7.86 10.01 6.22
N ILE A 79 -8.41 10.49 7.33
CA ILE A 79 -9.64 9.94 7.92
C ILE A 79 -10.80 10.06 6.92
N ILE A 80 -11.02 11.26 6.37
CA ILE A 80 -12.10 11.50 5.41
C ILE A 80 -11.91 10.64 4.15
N SER A 81 -10.71 10.61 3.59
CA SER A 81 -10.38 9.79 2.41
C SER A 81 -10.61 8.29 2.67
N THR A 82 -10.19 7.79 3.84
CA THR A 82 -10.41 6.40 4.26
C THR A 82 -11.89 6.04 4.30
N PHE A 83 -12.74 6.91 4.87
CA PHE A 83 -14.18 6.70 4.88
C PHE A 83 -14.81 6.78 3.49
N VAL A 84 -14.41 7.76 2.67
CA VAL A 84 -14.93 7.92 1.30
C VAL A 84 -14.61 6.68 0.47
N ILE A 85 -13.35 6.22 0.47
CA ILE A 85 -12.91 5.04 -0.28
C ILE A 85 -13.57 3.78 0.28
N GLY A 86 -13.61 3.62 1.60
CA GLY A 86 -14.21 2.45 2.26
C GLY A 86 -15.72 2.32 1.99
N ILE A 87 -16.46 3.43 2.06
CA ILE A 87 -17.90 3.46 1.72
C ILE A 87 -18.11 3.21 0.23
N LEU A 88 -17.29 3.81 -0.63
CA LEU A 88 -17.39 3.64 -2.08
C LEU A 88 -17.19 2.17 -2.47
N ILE A 89 -16.17 1.51 -1.92
CA ILE A 89 -15.92 0.09 -2.17
C ILE A 89 -17.03 -0.78 -1.60
N TYR A 90 -17.45 -0.54 -0.36
CA TYR A 90 -18.56 -1.28 0.24
C TYR A 90 -19.86 -1.13 -0.58
N GLY A 91 -20.15 0.08 -1.05
CA GLY A 91 -21.29 0.38 -1.91
C GLY A 91 -21.23 -0.30 -3.28
N LEU A 92 -20.07 -0.26 -3.95
CA LEU A 92 -19.85 -0.96 -5.21
C LEU A 92 -20.03 -2.47 -5.07
N VAL A 93 -19.52 -3.05 -3.98
CA VAL A 93 -19.65 -4.48 -3.69
C VAL A 93 -21.12 -4.87 -3.48
N LEU A 94 -21.90 -4.03 -2.81
CA LEU A 94 -23.33 -4.23 -2.63
C LEU A 94 -24.09 -4.20 -3.98
N LEU A 95 -23.69 -3.31 -4.88
CA LEU A 95 -24.32 -3.11 -6.19
C LEU A 95 -24.00 -4.25 -7.18
N VAL A 96 -22.78 -4.77 -7.14
CA VAL A 96 -22.31 -5.86 -8.01
C VAL A 96 -22.75 -7.26 -7.52
N GLY A 97 -23.22 -7.36 -6.27
CA GLY A 97 -23.95 -8.53 -5.76
C GLY A 97 -23.12 -9.80 -5.48
N ASN A 98 -21.79 -9.73 -5.51
CA ASN A 98 -20.95 -10.94 -5.66
C ASN A 98 -19.98 -11.28 -4.51
N LEU A 99 -20.02 -10.61 -3.36
CA LEU A 99 -19.08 -10.90 -2.25
C LEU A 99 -19.81 -11.10 -0.92
N LYS A 100 -20.30 -12.31 -0.68
CA LYS A 100 -21.02 -12.71 0.55
C LYS A 100 -20.15 -12.76 1.83
N GLY A 101 -18.94 -12.20 1.83
CA GLY A 101 -18.00 -12.28 2.95
C GLY A 101 -17.28 -10.97 3.31
N LEU A 102 -17.45 -9.90 2.53
CA LEU A 102 -16.68 -8.67 2.74
C LEU A 102 -17.36 -7.83 3.83
N LYS A 103 -16.71 -7.71 5.00
CA LYS A 103 -17.22 -6.87 6.09
C LYS A 103 -16.91 -5.42 5.78
N PHE A 104 -17.75 -4.50 6.27
CA PHE A 104 -17.47 -3.06 6.17
C PHE A 104 -16.07 -2.69 6.69
N LEU A 105 -15.60 -3.41 7.71
CA LEU A 105 -14.29 -3.22 8.32
C LEU A 105 -13.15 -3.58 7.34
N ASP A 106 -13.30 -4.61 6.51
CA ASP A 106 -12.29 -4.98 5.49
C ASP A 106 -12.19 -3.91 4.39
N ALA A 107 -13.32 -3.32 4.00
CA ALA A 107 -13.35 -2.19 3.07
C ALA A 107 -12.71 -0.93 3.67
N LEU A 108 -12.90 -0.69 4.97
CA LEU A 108 -12.27 0.43 5.67
C LEU A 108 -10.76 0.23 5.83
N TYR A 109 -10.28 -1.00 6.08
CA TYR A 109 -8.84 -1.31 6.08
C TYR A 109 -8.20 -1.03 4.73
N PHE A 110 -8.87 -1.43 3.64
CA PHE A 110 -8.40 -1.11 2.30
C PHE A 110 -8.35 0.41 2.08
N GLY A 111 -9.40 1.13 2.48
CA GLY A 111 -9.43 2.60 2.43
C GLY A 111 -8.28 3.24 3.20
N ALA A 112 -7.92 2.70 4.38
CA ALA A 112 -6.84 3.22 5.22
C ALA A 112 -5.46 3.05 4.56
N ILE A 113 -5.20 1.89 3.96
CA ILE A 113 -3.94 1.61 3.25
C ILE A 113 -3.80 2.54 2.04
N VAL A 114 -4.86 2.71 1.25
CA VAL A 114 -4.85 3.57 0.05
C VAL A 114 -4.77 5.06 0.42
N SER A 115 -5.33 5.45 1.56
CA SER A 115 -5.34 6.84 1.99
C SER A 115 -3.97 7.34 2.46
N ALA A 116 -3.04 6.46 2.85
CA ALA A 116 -1.71 6.87 3.26
C ALA A 116 -0.99 7.55 2.08
N THR A 117 -0.70 8.85 2.23
CA THR A 117 -0.04 9.65 1.19
C THR A 117 1.44 9.80 1.52
N ASP A 118 2.34 9.54 0.57
CA ASP A 118 3.78 9.67 0.78
C ASP A 118 4.25 11.13 0.61
N PRO A 119 4.64 11.84 1.70
CA PRO A 119 5.10 13.22 1.61
C PRO A 119 6.44 13.33 0.88
N VAL A 120 7.27 12.28 0.87
CA VAL A 120 8.59 12.31 0.25
C VAL A 120 8.51 12.53 -1.26
N THR A 121 7.57 11.85 -1.94
CA THR A 121 7.33 12.02 -3.38
C THR A 121 6.86 13.43 -3.71
N VAL A 122 6.04 14.01 -2.84
CA VAL A 122 5.56 15.39 -2.99
C VAL A 122 6.70 16.39 -2.77
N LEU A 123 7.59 16.14 -1.81
CA LEU A 123 8.73 17.01 -1.53
C LEU A 123 9.79 16.98 -2.64
N SER A 124 10.01 15.83 -3.29
CA SER A 124 10.99 15.71 -4.37
C SER A 124 10.57 16.48 -5.63
N ILE A 125 9.27 16.52 -5.95
CA ILE A 125 8.77 17.27 -7.11
C ILE A 125 8.75 18.78 -6.89
N PHE A 126 8.59 19.25 -5.65
CA PHE A 126 8.64 20.68 -5.34
C PHE A 126 10.07 21.24 -5.24
N ASN A 127 11.09 20.39 -5.31
CA ASN A 127 12.50 20.76 -5.26
C ASN A 127 13.17 20.70 -6.65
N VAL A 128 12.44 21.09 -7.71
CA VAL A 128 12.96 21.28 -9.07
C VAL A 128 13.72 22.60 -9.19
#